data_AF-A0A257HUK0-F1
#
_entry.id   AF-A0A257HUK0-F1
#
_cell.length_a   1.000
_cell.length_b   1.000
_cell.length_c   1.000
_cell.angle_alpha   90.00
_cell.angle_beta   90.00
_cell.angle_gamma   90.00
#
_symmetry.space_group_name_H-M   'P 1'
#
loop_
_entity.id
_entity.type
_entity.pdbx_description
1 polymer ?
#
loop_
_entity_poly.entity_id
_entity_poly.type
_entity_poly.pdbx_seq_one_letter_code
_entity_poly.pdbx_strand_id
1 'polypeptide(L)'
;MSLKRVLLIVGGGISAYKTPELVRALEKRGIGCRVILTQAGSQFVTPLTLASLTKDDVHQELFNLTHEAKMGHIELSRSADLVLVAPATADLIGKVANGLANDLASTALLATDKPVLMAPAMNVRMWDHPAVQRNLATLRADGVHFIGPDEGAMACGEYGLGRMAEPEAIAAGVEAFWQKASAEKPLKGKRAIVTAGPTLEALDPIRFLSNRSSGKQGYAIAQALAEAGAEVTLVSGPTSLSDVPGVTMARIESAREMLAACQTALPADIFIAVAAVADWRPETKADVKLKLKGDAKAPAMNLVENPDILATIAQAGPNRPELVIGFAAETHDVLAYASAKRAKKGCDWVVANDVSGDVMGGESNQIMLVTADGHQSWPEAPKAQIAARLVGAIADHFKA
;
A
#
# COMPACT_ATOMS: atom_id res chain seq x y z
N MET A 1 4.31 5.87 -31.37
CA MET A 1 4.20 5.29 -30.01
C MET A 1 4.52 3.82 -30.14
N SER A 2 5.39 3.24 -29.29
CA SER A 2 5.57 1.79 -29.31
C SER A 2 4.24 1.13 -28.94
N LEU A 3 3.81 0.14 -29.72
CA LEU A 3 2.64 -0.66 -29.32
C LEU A 3 2.97 -1.32 -27.99
N LYS A 4 2.15 -1.07 -26.95
CA LYS A 4 2.27 -1.77 -25.68
C LYS A 4 1.96 -3.25 -25.89
N ARG A 5 2.70 -4.12 -25.22
CA ARG A 5 2.55 -5.58 -25.36
C ARG A 5 2.32 -6.26 -24.02
N VAL A 6 1.40 -7.22 -24.01
CA VAL A 6 1.12 -8.10 -22.87
C VAL A 6 1.67 -9.49 -23.15
N LEU A 7 2.31 -10.08 -22.15
CA LEU A 7 2.54 -11.52 -22.08
C LEU A 7 1.35 -12.16 -21.36
N LEU A 8 0.44 -12.78 -22.13
CA LEU A 8 -0.75 -13.45 -21.63
C LEU A 8 -0.42 -14.89 -21.25
N ILE A 9 -0.53 -15.21 -19.97
CA ILE A 9 -0.40 -16.55 -19.42
C ILE A 9 -1.79 -17.15 -19.22
N VAL A 10 -2.10 -18.23 -19.93
CA VAL A 10 -3.40 -18.91 -19.89
C VAL A 10 -3.32 -20.14 -18.99
N GLY A 11 -3.94 -20.05 -17.81
CA GLY A 11 -4.03 -21.14 -16.83
C GLY A 11 -5.09 -22.20 -17.18
N GLY A 12 -5.00 -23.34 -16.49
CA GLY A 12 -5.90 -24.48 -16.68
C GLY A 12 -7.20 -24.40 -15.89
N GLY A 13 -8.20 -23.70 -16.41
CA GLY A 13 -9.54 -23.70 -15.84
C GLY A 13 -10.59 -23.46 -16.92
N ILE A 14 -11.85 -23.77 -16.63
CA ILE A 14 -12.95 -23.65 -17.61
C ILE A 14 -12.98 -22.27 -18.29
N SER A 15 -12.70 -21.19 -17.54
CA SER A 15 -12.72 -19.82 -18.09
C SER A 15 -11.64 -19.55 -19.14
N ALA A 16 -10.72 -20.48 -19.42
CA ALA A 16 -9.76 -20.36 -20.53
C ALA A 16 -10.45 -20.23 -21.89
N TYR A 17 -11.69 -20.73 -22.07
CA TYR A 17 -12.47 -20.50 -23.30
C TYR A 17 -12.75 -19.02 -23.57
N LYS A 18 -12.69 -18.15 -22.54
CA LYS A 18 -12.89 -16.70 -22.67
C LYS A 18 -11.64 -15.97 -23.22
N THR A 19 -10.49 -16.62 -23.24
CA THR A 19 -9.21 -15.99 -23.63
C THR A 19 -9.14 -15.56 -25.10
N PRO A 20 -9.74 -16.25 -26.09
CA PRO A 20 -9.84 -15.75 -27.46
C PRO A 20 -10.55 -14.38 -27.56
N GLU A 21 -11.61 -14.17 -26.77
CA GLU A 21 -12.31 -12.88 -26.72
C GLU A 21 -11.44 -11.82 -26.05
N LEU A 22 -10.74 -12.17 -24.98
CA LEU A 22 -9.79 -11.27 -24.32
C LEU A 22 -8.67 -10.81 -25.28
N VAL A 23 -8.11 -11.72 -26.09
CA VAL A 23 -7.11 -11.36 -27.11
C VAL A 23 -7.68 -10.33 -28.09
N ARG A 24 -8.92 -10.54 -28.57
CA ARG A 24 -9.59 -9.56 -29.45
C ARG A 24 -9.85 -8.22 -28.75
N ALA A 25 -10.20 -8.25 -27.47
CA ALA A 25 -10.46 -7.06 -26.67
C ALA A 25 -9.22 -6.19 -26.48
N LEU A 26 -8.06 -6.83 -26.30
CA LEU A 26 -6.75 -6.21 -26.24
C LEU A 26 -6.33 -5.68 -27.62
N GLU A 27 -6.51 -6.46 -28.70
CA GLU A 27 -6.19 -6.02 -30.07
C GLU A 27 -6.99 -4.77 -30.46
N LYS A 28 -8.29 -4.70 -30.14
CA LYS A 28 -9.14 -3.52 -30.37
C LYS A 28 -8.63 -2.25 -29.67
N ARG A 29 -7.85 -2.40 -28.60
CA ARG A 29 -7.20 -1.30 -27.84
C ARG A 29 -5.78 -1.01 -28.32
N GLY A 30 -5.34 -1.65 -29.41
CA GLY A 30 -3.97 -1.49 -29.92
C GLY A 30 -2.91 -2.14 -29.02
N ILE A 31 -3.29 -3.15 -28.23
CA ILE A 31 -2.40 -3.86 -27.32
C ILE A 31 -2.00 -5.18 -27.98
N GLY A 32 -0.70 -5.36 -28.22
CA GLY A 32 -0.16 -6.62 -28.74
C GLY A 32 -0.19 -7.71 -27.67
N CYS A 33 -0.38 -8.96 -28.06
CA CYS A 33 -0.47 -10.09 -27.14
C CYS A 33 0.47 -11.22 -27.58
N ARG A 34 1.33 -11.67 -26.67
CA ARG A 34 2.11 -12.91 -26.81
C ARG A 34 1.65 -13.89 -25.75
N VAL A 35 1.61 -15.18 -26.05
CA VAL A 35 0.91 -16.14 -25.19
C VAL A 35 1.85 -17.21 -24.64
N ILE A 36 1.76 -17.45 -23.34
CA ILE A 36 2.18 -18.71 -22.71
C ILE A 36 0.91 -19.50 -22.38
N LEU A 37 0.74 -20.65 -23.01
CA LEU A 37 -0.39 -21.55 -22.77
C LEU A 37 0.09 -22.72 -21.91
N THR A 38 -0.41 -22.81 -20.68
CA THR A 38 -0.07 -23.92 -19.78
C THR A 38 -0.59 -25.25 -20.33
N GLN A 39 0.04 -26.36 -19.93
CA GLN A 39 -0.42 -27.71 -20.29
C GLN A 39 -1.86 -27.99 -19.83
N ALA A 40 -2.29 -27.42 -18.70
CA ALA A 40 -3.67 -27.53 -18.25
C ALA A 40 -4.61 -26.59 -19.04
N GLY A 41 -4.14 -25.41 -19.44
CA GLY A 41 -4.90 -24.47 -20.29
C GLY A 41 -5.19 -25.04 -21.68
N SER A 42 -4.25 -25.81 -22.24
CA SER A 42 -4.40 -26.42 -23.58
C SER A 42 -5.53 -27.45 -23.68
N GLN A 43 -6.04 -27.93 -22.53
CA GLN A 43 -7.22 -28.81 -22.47
C GLN A 43 -8.54 -28.05 -22.73
N PHE A 44 -8.53 -26.72 -22.64
CA PHE A 44 -9.73 -25.88 -22.78
C PHE A 44 -9.68 -24.96 -24.01
N VAL A 45 -8.49 -24.54 -24.44
CA VAL A 45 -8.29 -23.72 -25.63
C VAL A 45 -7.06 -24.19 -26.39
N THR A 46 -7.14 -24.25 -27.72
CA THR A 46 -6.06 -24.81 -28.53
C THR A 46 -4.97 -23.77 -28.83
N PRO A 47 -3.68 -24.18 -28.92
CA PRO A 47 -2.59 -23.29 -29.34
C PRO A 47 -2.87 -22.62 -30.69
N LEU A 48 -3.44 -23.36 -31.65
CA LEU A 48 -3.78 -22.86 -32.99
C LEU A 48 -4.78 -21.69 -32.94
N THR A 49 -5.77 -21.75 -32.05
CA THR A 49 -6.75 -20.67 -31.90
C THR A 49 -6.09 -19.39 -31.41
N LEU A 50 -5.24 -19.51 -30.39
CA LEU A 50 -4.54 -18.36 -29.81
C LEU A 50 -3.53 -17.78 -30.80
N ALA A 51 -2.70 -18.61 -31.44
CA ALA A 51 -1.73 -18.18 -32.45
C ALA A 51 -2.39 -17.43 -33.63
N SER A 52 -3.55 -17.91 -34.08
CA SER A 52 -4.28 -17.28 -35.19
C SER A 52 -4.82 -15.89 -34.82
N LEU A 53 -5.22 -15.69 -33.56
CA LEU A 53 -5.75 -14.42 -33.08
C LEU A 53 -4.65 -13.43 -32.70
N THR A 54 -3.56 -13.91 -32.11
CA THR A 54 -2.43 -13.06 -31.71
C THR A 54 -1.53 -12.69 -32.89
N LYS A 55 -1.55 -13.50 -33.96
CA LYS A 55 -0.60 -13.42 -35.10
C LYS A 55 0.85 -13.53 -34.60
N ASP A 56 1.07 -14.31 -33.55
CA ASP A 56 2.35 -14.53 -32.87
C ASP A 56 2.42 -15.97 -32.34
N ASP A 57 3.61 -16.43 -31.99
CA ASP A 57 3.83 -17.79 -31.47
C ASP A 57 3.15 -17.98 -30.11
N VAL A 58 2.71 -19.22 -29.84
CA VAL A 58 2.20 -19.66 -28.54
C VAL A 58 3.23 -20.56 -27.89
N HIS A 59 3.71 -20.15 -26.72
CA HIS A 59 4.75 -20.87 -25.98
C HIS A 59 4.12 -21.78 -24.94
N GLN A 60 4.62 -23.01 -24.79
CA GLN A 60 4.04 -24.00 -23.87
C GLN A 60 5.08 -24.67 -22.97
N GLU A 61 6.26 -24.98 -23.52
CA GLU A 61 7.28 -25.79 -22.85
C GLU A 61 8.42 -24.92 -22.33
N LEU A 62 8.87 -25.21 -21.10
CA LEU A 62 10.00 -24.53 -20.47
C LEU A 62 11.32 -24.88 -21.17
N PHE A 63 11.47 -26.16 -21.52
CA PHE A 63 12.62 -26.72 -22.19
C PHE A 63 12.23 -27.00 -23.63
N ASN A 64 12.59 -26.09 -24.54
CA ASN A 64 12.39 -26.29 -25.96
C ASN A 64 13.73 -26.15 -26.66
N LEU A 65 14.25 -27.25 -27.20
CA LEU A 65 15.55 -27.35 -27.88
C LEU A 65 15.75 -26.30 -28.98
N THR A 66 14.67 -25.81 -29.61
CA THR A 66 14.75 -24.77 -30.67
C THR A 66 14.76 -23.34 -30.12
N HIS A 67 14.27 -23.10 -28.90
CA HIS A 67 14.19 -21.78 -28.26
C HIS A 67 15.16 -21.61 -27.06
N GLU A 68 15.73 -22.70 -26.54
CA GLU A 68 16.67 -22.71 -25.41
C GLU A 68 17.97 -21.95 -25.68
N ALA A 69 18.38 -21.87 -26.95
CA ALA A 69 19.55 -21.09 -27.36
C ALA A 69 19.46 -19.59 -26.99
N LYS A 70 18.27 -19.10 -26.59
CA LYS A 70 18.01 -17.70 -26.22
C LYS A 70 17.45 -17.47 -24.81
N MET A 71 17.55 -18.41 -23.86
CA MET A 71 16.98 -18.24 -22.51
C MET A 71 15.50 -17.79 -22.55
N GLY A 72 14.66 -18.53 -23.26
CA GLY A 72 13.31 -18.10 -23.67
C GLY A 72 12.41 -17.52 -22.56
N HIS A 73 12.45 -18.05 -21.33
CA HIS A 73 11.62 -17.52 -20.23
C HIS A 73 11.97 -16.08 -19.82
N ILE A 74 13.25 -15.69 -19.90
CA ILE A 74 13.72 -14.32 -19.61
C ILE A 74 13.35 -13.39 -20.77
N GLU A 75 13.61 -13.80 -22.01
CA GLU A 75 13.29 -12.97 -23.19
C GLU A 75 11.79 -12.76 -23.37
N LEU A 76 10.96 -13.78 -23.07
CA LEU A 76 9.50 -13.67 -23.15
C LEU A 76 8.97 -12.61 -22.20
N SER A 77 9.40 -12.64 -20.95
CA SER A 77 9.08 -11.61 -19.96
C SER A 77 9.53 -10.21 -20.42
N ARG A 78 10.77 -10.08 -20.89
CA ARG A 78 11.33 -8.79 -21.34
C ARG A 78 10.64 -8.23 -22.59
N SER A 79 10.03 -9.09 -23.41
CA SER A 79 9.33 -8.70 -24.63
C SER A 79 7.96 -8.06 -24.40
N ALA A 80 7.51 -7.97 -23.14
CA ALA A 80 6.24 -7.37 -22.75
C ALA A 80 6.44 -6.20 -21.77
N ASP A 81 5.43 -5.34 -21.71
CA ASP A 81 5.33 -4.22 -20.76
C ASP A 81 4.50 -4.60 -19.51
N LEU A 82 3.78 -5.73 -19.58
CA LEU A 82 2.92 -6.28 -18.54
C LEU A 82 2.78 -7.80 -18.72
N VAL A 83 2.80 -8.54 -17.62
CA VAL A 83 2.39 -9.96 -17.61
C VAL A 83 0.95 -10.06 -17.12
N LEU A 84 0.07 -10.65 -17.94
CA LEU A 84 -1.34 -10.87 -17.60
C LEU A 84 -1.62 -12.36 -17.43
N VAL A 85 -2.14 -12.79 -16.29
CA VAL A 85 -2.53 -14.19 -16.07
C VAL A 85 -4.05 -14.30 -16.12
N ALA A 86 -4.59 -14.99 -17.13
CA ALA A 86 -6.03 -15.12 -17.32
C ALA A 86 -6.39 -16.45 -18.03
N PRO A 87 -7.10 -17.39 -17.37
CA PRO A 87 -7.45 -17.37 -15.95
C PRO A 87 -6.22 -17.59 -15.04
N ALA A 88 -6.16 -16.86 -13.94
CA ALA A 88 -5.24 -17.15 -12.83
C ALA A 88 -5.90 -18.18 -11.89
N THR A 89 -5.53 -19.44 -12.06
CA THR A 89 -6.07 -20.55 -11.24
C THR A 89 -5.45 -20.56 -9.85
N ALA A 90 -6.09 -21.26 -8.91
CA ALA A 90 -5.53 -21.47 -7.56
C ALA A 90 -4.14 -22.12 -7.59
N ASP A 91 -3.87 -23.01 -8.57
CA ASP A 91 -2.56 -23.65 -8.77
C ASP A 91 -1.49 -22.62 -9.15
N LEU A 92 -1.74 -21.77 -10.15
CA LEU A 92 -0.79 -20.73 -10.56
C LEU A 92 -0.56 -19.72 -9.44
N ILE A 93 -1.62 -19.26 -8.77
CA ILE A 93 -1.53 -18.34 -7.62
C ILE A 93 -0.69 -18.99 -6.51
N GLY A 94 -0.91 -20.27 -6.23
CA GLY A 94 -0.15 -21.03 -5.24
C GLY A 94 1.33 -21.16 -5.60
N LYS A 95 1.64 -21.49 -6.85
CA LYS A 95 3.03 -21.59 -7.32
C LYS A 95 3.78 -20.28 -7.16
N VAL A 96 3.23 -19.17 -7.67
CA VAL A 96 3.89 -17.87 -7.62
C VAL A 96 4.07 -17.39 -6.19
N ALA A 97 3.04 -17.50 -5.35
CA ALA A 97 3.10 -17.05 -3.96
C ALA A 97 4.14 -17.80 -3.11
N ASN A 98 4.56 -18.99 -3.55
CA ASN A 98 5.52 -19.85 -2.85
C ASN A 98 6.83 -20.04 -3.63
N GLY A 99 7.06 -19.27 -4.70
CA GLY A 99 8.30 -19.33 -5.48
C GLY A 99 8.53 -20.64 -6.24
N LEU A 100 7.46 -21.37 -6.59
CA LEU A 100 7.56 -22.59 -7.38
C LEU A 100 7.63 -22.25 -8.87
N ALA A 101 8.60 -22.80 -9.59
CA ALA A 101 8.88 -22.48 -11.00
C ALA A 101 9.15 -23.75 -11.83
N ASN A 102 8.18 -24.65 -11.88
CA ASN A 102 8.32 -25.97 -12.52
C ASN A 102 7.70 -26.07 -13.92
N ASP A 103 7.12 -24.99 -14.44
CA ASP A 103 6.61 -24.89 -15.81
C ASP A 103 6.91 -23.49 -16.39
N LEU A 104 6.80 -23.34 -17.71
CA LEU A 104 7.17 -22.09 -18.39
C LEU A 104 6.45 -20.86 -17.81
N ALA A 105 5.17 -21.00 -17.47
CA ALA A 105 4.36 -19.93 -16.92
C ALA A 105 4.87 -19.46 -15.55
N SER A 106 5.02 -20.40 -14.61
CA SER A 106 5.51 -20.12 -13.26
C SER A 106 6.96 -19.63 -13.24
N THR A 107 7.83 -20.19 -14.10
CA THR A 107 9.20 -19.69 -14.27
C THR A 107 9.23 -18.27 -14.83
N ALA A 108 8.42 -17.96 -15.85
CA ALA A 108 8.34 -16.60 -16.40
C ALA A 108 7.81 -15.59 -15.36
N LEU A 109 6.82 -15.98 -14.54
CA LEU A 109 6.28 -15.15 -13.47
C LEU A 109 7.29 -14.90 -12.34
N LEU A 110 8.15 -15.87 -12.02
CA LEU A 110 9.19 -15.70 -11.01
C LEU A 110 10.38 -14.88 -11.52
N ALA A 111 10.66 -14.96 -12.83
CA ALA A 111 11.80 -14.29 -13.45
C ALA A 111 11.51 -12.87 -13.98
N THR A 112 10.26 -12.40 -13.90
CA THR A 112 9.86 -11.12 -14.51
C THR A 112 10.24 -9.91 -13.65
N ASP A 113 10.69 -8.85 -14.32
CA ASP A 113 10.83 -7.50 -13.77
C ASP A 113 9.65 -6.60 -14.16
N LYS A 114 8.66 -7.16 -14.88
CA LYS A 114 7.48 -6.44 -15.35
C LYS A 114 6.36 -6.53 -14.32
N PRO A 115 5.46 -5.54 -14.28
CA PRO A 115 4.28 -5.65 -13.43
C PRO A 115 3.42 -6.85 -13.83
N VAL A 116 2.83 -7.50 -12.82
CA VAL A 116 1.98 -8.69 -12.99
C VAL A 116 0.54 -8.34 -12.63
N LEU A 117 -0.38 -8.69 -13.52
CA LEU A 117 -1.82 -8.55 -13.35
C LEU A 117 -2.48 -9.92 -13.47
N MET A 118 -3.24 -10.34 -12.46
CA MET A 118 -3.90 -11.65 -12.45
C MET A 118 -5.42 -11.48 -12.48
N ALA A 119 -6.10 -12.28 -13.31
CA ALA A 119 -7.56 -12.37 -13.35
C ALA A 119 -8.00 -13.73 -12.76
N PRO A 120 -8.30 -13.82 -11.45
CA PRO A 120 -8.57 -15.10 -10.81
C PRO A 120 -9.81 -15.80 -11.36
N ALA A 121 -9.75 -17.12 -11.44
CA ALA A 121 -10.90 -17.94 -11.81
C ALA A 121 -10.86 -19.30 -11.11
N MET A 122 -11.80 -19.55 -10.21
CA MET A 122 -11.92 -20.81 -9.48
C MET A 122 -13.31 -20.96 -8.85
N ASN A 123 -13.61 -22.18 -8.39
CA ASN A 123 -14.82 -22.45 -7.62
C ASN A 123 -14.86 -21.60 -6.32
N VAL A 124 -16.05 -21.22 -5.85
CA VAL A 124 -16.22 -20.36 -4.65
C VAL A 124 -15.56 -20.96 -3.40
N ARG A 125 -15.63 -22.29 -3.21
CA ARG A 125 -14.97 -22.96 -2.08
C ARG A 125 -13.46 -22.92 -2.18
N MET A 126 -12.92 -22.95 -3.40
CA MET A 126 -11.48 -22.76 -3.63
C MET A 126 -11.08 -21.32 -3.35
N TRP A 127 -11.90 -20.36 -3.78
CA TRP A 127 -11.68 -18.94 -3.52
C TRP A 127 -11.63 -18.65 -2.02
N ASP A 128 -12.62 -19.13 -1.27
CA ASP A 128 -12.73 -18.93 0.18
C ASP A 128 -11.71 -19.77 0.99
N HIS A 129 -10.98 -20.68 0.33
CA HIS A 129 -10.04 -21.55 1.01
C HIS A 129 -8.90 -20.73 1.66
N PRO A 130 -8.56 -20.95 2.95
CA PRO A 130 -7.54 -20.16 3.66
C PRO A 130 -6.17 -20.11 2.96
N ALA A 131 -5.79 -21.19 2.28
CA ALA A 131 -4.54 -21.21 1.51
C ALA A 131 -4.55 -20.23 0.34
N VAL A 132 -5.67 -20.11 -0.39
CA VAL A 132 -5.81 -19.16 -1.51
C VAL A 132 -5.83 -17.73 -0.98
N GLN A 133 -6.59 -17.47 0.09
CA GLN A 133 -6.64 -16.14 0.71
C GLN A 133 -5.25 -15.68 1.21
N ARG A 134 -4.47 -16.59 1.83
CA ARG A 134 -3.10 -16.30 2.22
C ARG A 134 -2.22 -15.99 1.02
N ASN A 135 -2.29 -16.80 -0.04
CA ASN A 135 -1.48 -16.59 -1.25
C ASN A 135 -1.84 -15.26 -1.94
N LEU A 136 -3.12 -14.90 -2.01
CA LEU A 136 -3.57 -13.61 -2.55
C LEU A 136 -3.02 -12.44 -1.73
N ALA A 137 -3.02 -12.54 -0.39
CA ALA A 137 -2.46 -11.52 0.47
C ALA A 137 -0.94 -11.36 0.27
N THR A 138 -0.20 -12.48 0.20
CA THR A 138 1.23 -12.49 -0.11
C THR A 138 1.50 -11.81 -1.45
N LEU A 139 0.84 -12.23 -2.52
CA LEU A 139 1.07 -11.68 -3.86
C LEU A 139 0.72 -10.18 -3.95
N ARG A 140 -0.32 -9.71 -3.25
CA ARG A 140 -0.61 -8.27 -3.16
C ARG A 140 0.51 -7.51 -2.46
N ALA A 141 1.06 -8.07 -1.38
CA ALA A 141 2.20 -7.47 -0.69
C ALA A 141 3.46 -7.47 -1.57
N ASP A 142 3.62 -8.46 -2.43
CA ASP A 142 4.70 -8.57 -3.42
C ASP A 142 4.50 -7.68 -4.67
N GLY A 143 3.41 -6.89 -4.73
CA GLY A 143 3.14 -5.96 -5.81
C GLY A 143 2.37 -6.54 -7.01
N VAL A 144 1.82 -7.75 -6.89
CA VAL A 144 0.92 -8.32 -7.90
C VAL A 144 -0.46 -7.66 -7.82
N HIS A 145 -0.97 -7.27 -8.97
CA HIS A 145 -2.30 -6.66 -9.11
C HIS A 145 -3.34 -7.71 -9.52
N PHE A 146 -4.61 -7.47 -9.18
CA PHE A 146 -5.70 -8.40 -9.46
C PHE A 146 -6.90 -7.69 -10.13
N ILE A 147 -7.54 -8.37 -11.09
CA ILE A 147 -8.83 -7.95 -11.69
C ILE A 147 -9.87 -9.04 -11.41
N GLY A 148 -10.96 -8.65 -10.77
CA GLY A 148 -11.97 -9.59 -10.27
C GLY A 148 -11.43 -10.44 -9.11
N PRO A 149 -11.96 -11.65 -8.90
CA PRO A 149 -13.02 -12.30 -9.67
C PRO A 149 -14.37 -11.59 -9.50
N ASP A 150 -15.32 -11.93 -10.36
CA ASP A 150 -16.70 -11.50 -10.27
C ASP A 150 -17.52 -12.49 -9.43
N GLU A 151 -18.63 -11.99 -8.88
CA GLU A 151 -19.68 -12.82 -8.30
C GLU A 151 -20.65 -13.30 -9.39
N GLY A 152 -21.01 -14.57 -9.36
CA GLY A 152 -22.06 -15.09 -10.23
C GLY A 152 -22.15 -16.61 -10.26
N ALA A 153 -23.04 -17.11 -11.12
CA ALA A 153 -23.17 -18.54 -11.38
C ALA A 153 -21.90 -19.10 -12.04
N MET A 154 -21.45 -20.25 -11.55
CA MET A 154 -20.27 -20.96 -12.01
C MET A 154 -20.65 -22.20 -12.83
N ALA A 155 -19.73 -22.68 -13.67
CA ALA A 155 -19.98 -23.86 -14.52
C ALA A 155 -20.30 -25.15 -13.73
N CYS A 156 -19.93 -25.21 -12.45
CA CYS A 156 -20.24 -26.33 -11.55
C CYS A 156 -21.63 -26.23 -10.89
N GLY A 157 -22.43 -25.20 -11.19
CA GLY A 157 -23.76 -24.99 -10.61
C GLY A 157 -23.78 -24.24 -9.28
N GLU A 158 -22.62 -23.92 -8.70
CA GLU A 158 -22.53 -23.04 -7.52
C GLU A 158 -22.62 -21.56 -7.92
N TYR A 159 -23.02 -20.71 -6.96
CA TYR A 159 -23.09 -19.25 -7.10
C TYR A 159 -22.20 -18.60 -6.05
N GLY A 160 -21.39 -17.63 -6.44
CA GLY A 160 -20.57 -16.85 -5.51
C GLY A 160 -19.38 -16.19 -6.20
N LEU A 161 -18.46 -15.69 -5.37
CA LEU A 161 -17.25 -15.00 -5.81
C LEU A 161 -16.21 -16.04 -6.29
N GLY A 162 -15.66 -15.84 -7.50
CA GLY A 162 -14.67 -16.75 -8.08
C GLY A 162 -14.75 -16.91 -9.60
N ARG A 163 -15.81 -16.36 -10.22
CA ARG A 163 -15.94 -16.34 -11.67
C ARG A 163 -14.90 -15.39 -12.27
N MET A 164 -14.22 -15.79 -13.34
CA MET A 164 -13.32 -14.89 -14.06
C MET A 164 -14.08 -13.65 -14.52
N ALA A 165 -13.50 -12.47 -14.29
CA ALA A 165 -14.01 -11.21 -14.82
C ALA A 165 -14.19 -11.28 -16.35
N GLU A 166 -15.17 -10.55 -16.88
CA GLU A 166 -15.43 -10.59 -18.32
C GLU A 166 -14.24 -10.05 -19.14
N PRO A 167 -13.97 -10.60 -20.34
CA PRO A 167 -12.83 -10.20 -21.17
C PRO A 167 -12.68 -8.68 -21.34
N GLU A 168 -13.79 -7.97 -21.55
CA GLU A 168 -13.73 -6.53 -21.80
C GLU A 168 -13.37 -5.76 -20.53
N ALA A 169 -13.78 -6.26 -19.36
CA ALA A 169 -13.42 -5.70 -18.06
C ALA A 169 -11.93 -5.93 -17.76
N ILE A 170 -11.40 -7.10 -18.10
CA ILE A 170 -9.96 -7.39 -17.99
C ILE A 170 -9.15 -6.47 -18.90
N ALA A 171 -9.55 -6.33 -20.17
CA ALA A 171 -8.88 -5.46 -21.13
C ALA A 171 -8.93 -3.97 -20.69
N ALA A 172 -10.07 -3.51 -20.15
CA ALA A 172 -10.18 -2.18 -19.56
C ALA A 172 -9.28 -2.02 -18.31
N GLY A 173 -9.18 -3.06 -17.47
CA GLY A 173 -8.29 -3.05 -16.30
C GLY A 173 -6.81 -2.96 -16.67
N VAL A 174 -6.38 -3.61 -17.76
CA VAL A 174 -5.02 -3.47 -18.31
C VAL A 174 -4.75 -2.02 -18.74
N GLU A 175 -5.69 -1.39 -19.43
CA GLU A 175 -5.55 0.01 -19.85
C GLU A 175 -5.50 0.95 -18.64
N ALA A 176 -6.41 0.77 -17.68
CA ALA A 176 -6.43 1.56 -16.44
C ALA A 176 -5.14 1.40 -15.62
N PHE A 177 -4.59 0.18 -15.57
CA PHE A 177 -3.31 -0.11 -14.93
C PHE A 177 -2.19 0.75 -15.54
N TRP A 178 -2.10 0.78 -16.87
CA TRP A 178 -1.10 1.57 -17.57
C TRP A 178 -1.33 3.07 -17.51
N GLN A 179 -2.58 3.53 -17.55
CA GLN A 179 -2.90 4.94 -17.37
C GLN A 179 -2.45 5.41 -15.98
N LYS A 180 -2.73 4.62 -14.94
CA LYS A 180 -2.26 4.91 -13.58
C LYS A 180 -0.73 4.94 -13.49
N ALA A 181 -0.05 4.00 -14.15
CA ALA A 181 1.42 3.97 -14.18
C ALA A 181 2.04 5.13 -14.98
N SER A 182 1.32 5.67 -15.97
CA SER A 182 1.80 6.77 -16.83
C SER A 182 1.34 8.14 -16.36
N ALA A 183 0.43 8.22 -15.39
CA ALA A 183 -0.07 9.48 -14.85
C ALA A 183 1.07 10.24 -14.18
N GLU A 184 1.14 11.56 -14.40
CA GLU A 184 2.04 12.40 -13.63
C GLU A 184 1.70 12.26 -12.15
N LYS A 185 2.73 11.91 -11.38
CA LYS A 185 2.62 11.78 -9.94
C LYS A 185 2.30 13.15 -9.35
N PRO A 186 1.13 13.34 -8.70
CA PRO A 186 0.60 14.68 -8.43
C PRO A 186 1.40 15.47 -7.39
N LEU A 187 2.24 14.80 -6.60
CA LEU A 187 3.14 15.41 -5.61
C LEU A 187 4.61 15.30 -6.02
N LYS A 188 4.90 15.05 -7.30
CA LYS A 188 6.27 14.99 -7.81
C LYS A 188 7.01 16.30 -7.52
N GLY A 189 8.18 16.18 -6.90
CA GLY A 189 9.03 17.32 -6.54
C GLY A 189 8.64 18.00 -5.22
N LYS A 190 7.61 17.51 -4.52
CA LYS A 190 7.28 17.95 -3.16
C LYS A 190 8.02 17.12 -2.14
N ARG A 191 8.48 17.76 -1.05
CA ARG A 191 9.11 17.11 0.10
C ARG A 191 8.13 17.04 1.25
N ALA A 192 7.97 15.86 1.84
CA ALA A 192 7.04 15.62 2.94
C ALA A 192 7.75 15.03 4.15
N ILE A 193 7.41 15.53 5.33
CA ILE A 193 7.83 14.98 6.61
C ILE A 193 6.59 14.40 7.30
N VAL A 194 6.65 13.13 7.68
CA VAL A 194 5.57 12.45 8.41
C VAL A 194 6.12 11.94 9.73
N THR A 195 5.44 12.20 10.85
CA THR A 195 5.75 11.56 12.12
C THR A 195 4.84 10.37 12.37
N ALA A 196 5.37 9.27 12.90
CA ALA A 196 4.57 8.08 13.20
C ALA A 196 5.05 7.34 14.46
N GLY A 197 4.17 6.48 15.00
CA GLY A 197 4.46 5.67 16.17
C GLY A 197 4.36 6.44 17.49
N PRO A 198 4.62 5.77 18.63
CA PRO A 198 4.70 6.39 19.94
C PRO A 198 6.10 6.95 20.23
N THR A 199 6.23 7.86 21.20
CA THR A 199 7.54 8.16 21.81
C THR A 199 7.72 7.38 23.12
N LEU A 200 8.97 7.07 23.46
CA LEU A 200 9.37 6.41 24.71
C LEU A 200 10.18 7.38 25.56
N GLU A 201 9.58 7.90 26.63
CA GLU A 201 10.25 8.81 27.54
C GLU A 201 10.88 8.00 28.69
N ALA A 202 12.18 7.75 28.56
CA ALA A 202 12.93 6.88 29.49
C ALA A 202 12.94 7.42 30.93
N LEU A 203 12.50 6.59 31.87
CA LEU A 203 12.63 6.81 33.31
C LEU A 203 14.03 6.39 33.79
N ASP A 204 14.43 5.19 33.37
CA ASP A 204 15.71 4.54 33.59
C ASP A 204 16.02 3.66 32.35
N PRO A 205 17.15 2.94 32.27
CA PRO A 205 17.48 2.14 31.09
C PRO A 205 16.51 0.97 30.79
N ILE A 206 15.53 0.71 31.65
CA ILE A 206 14.61 -0.44 31.57
C ILE A 206 13.15 0.01 31.40
N ARG A 207 12.79 1.17 31.95
CA ARG A 207 11.40 1.63 32.05
C ARG A 207 11.23 2.97 31.34
N PHE A 208 10.07 3.17 30.73
CA PHE A 208 9.71 4.39 30.01
C PHE A 208 8.22 4.70 30.16
N LEU A 209 7.87 5.97 29.91
CA LEU A 209 6.50 6.42 29.69
C LEU A 209 6.20 6.46 28.19
N SER A 210 5.02 6.00 27.77
CA SER A 210 4.64 5.99 26.36
C SER A 210 3.13 5.97 26.15
N ASN A 211 2.71 6.29 24.93
CA ASN A 211 1.33 6.18 24.47
C ASN A 211 1.12 4.88 23.67
N ARG A 212 -0.11 4.36 23.68
CA ARG A 212 -0.48 3.20 22.86
C ARG A 212 -0.69 3.64 21.41
N SER A 213 0.33 3.48 20.57
CA SER A 213 0.22 3.72 19.13
C SER A 213 0.89 2.60 18.35
N SER A 214 0.21 2.11 17.32
CA SER A 214 0.76 1.13 16.38
C SER A 214 1.62 1.74 15.28
N GLY A 215 1.55 3.06 15.07
CA GLY A 215 2.20 3.76 13.96
C GLY A 215 1.58 3.52 12.57
N LYS A 216 0.70 2.52 12.40
CA LYS A 216 0.14 2.09 11.11
C LYS A 216 -0.41 3.23 10.24
N GLN A 217 -1.10 4.20 10.84
CA GLN A 217 -1.69 5.31 10.08
C GLN A 217 -0.62 6.21 9.44
N GLY A 218 0.44 6.55 10.18
CA GLY A 218 1.53 7.38 9.66
C GLY A 218 2.33 6.66 8.57
N TYR A 219 2.51 5.33 8.70
CA TYR A 219 3.17 4.51 7.67
C TYR A 219 2.34 4.46 6.38
N ALA A 220 1.02 4.25 6.50
CA ALA A 220 0.12 4.26 5.34
C ALA A 220 0.15 5.62 4.61
N ILE A 221 0.20 6.72 5.36
CA ILE A 221 0.30 8.07 4.80
C ILE A 221 1.65 8.29 4.10
N ALA A 222 2.75 7.87 4.72
CA ALA A 222 4.08 7.97 4.12
C ALA A 222 4.19 7.18 2.80
N GLN A 223 3.66 5.95 2.78
CA GLN A 223 3.57 5.12 1.57
C GLN A 223 2.74 5.82 0.48
N ALA A 224 1.54 6.32 0.81
CA ALA A 224 0.67 6.99 -0.14
C ALA A 224 1.29 8.28 -0.73
N LEU A 225 2.04 9.04 0.08
CA LEU A 225 2.79 10.21 -0.38
C LEU A 225 3.91 9.84 -1.37
N ALA A 226 4.67 8.79 -1.08
CA ALA A 226 5.73 8.30 -1.97
C ALA A 226 5.15 7.74 -3.30
N GLU A 227 4.02 7.04 -3.22
CA GLU A 227 3.27 6.58 -4.40
C GLU A 227 2.80 7.77 -5.26
N ALA A 228 2.32 8.84 -4.61
CA ALA A 228 1.95 10.11 -5.24
C ALA A 228 3.14 10.97 -5.69
N GLY A 229 4.38 10.53 -5.44
CA GLY A 229 5.62 11.08 -5.99
C GLY A 229 6.38 12.06 -5.11
N ALA A 230 5.96 12.25 -3.87
CA ALA A 230 6.69 13.09 -2.92
C ALA A 230 7.99 12.42 -2.46
N GLU A 231 8.99 13.23 -2.15
CA GLU A 231 10.19 12.81 -1.40
C GLU A 231 9.83 12.80 0.10
N VAL A 232 9.71 11.61 0.69
CA VAL A 232 9.16 11.46 2.04
C VAL A 232 10.26 11.13 3.04
N THR A 233 10.31 11.89 4.15
CA THR A 233 11.02 11.51 5.38
C THR A 233 10.00 11.07 6.44
N LEU A 234 10.07 9.81 6.86
CA LEU A 234 9.24 9.26 7.93
C LEU A 234 10.04 9.23 9.23
N VAL A 235 9.71 10.14 10.16
CA VAL A 235 10.26 10.19 11.51
C VAL A 235 9.41 9.28 12.40
N SER A 236 9.92 8.06 12.63
CA SER A 236 9.17 7.02 13.35
C SER A 236 9.74 6.80 14.74
N GLY A 237 8.88 6.90 15.74
CA GLY A 237 9.12 6.29 17.03
C GLY A 237 9.07 4.75 16.98
N PRO A 238 9.24 4.06 18.12
CA PRO A 238 9.40 2.61 18.14
C PRO A 238 8.12 1.85 17.72
N THR A 239 8.24 1.03 16.68
CA THR A 239 7.15 0.19 16.12
C THR A 239 7.72 -1.13 15.60
N SER A 240 6.90 -2.17 15.47
CA SER A 240 7.27 -3.43 14.80
C SER A 240 7.03 -3.43 13.28
N LEU A 241 6.83 -2.26 12.67
CA LEU A 241 6.53 -2.11 11.26
C LEU A 241 7.82 -2.05 10.42
N SER A 242 7.82 -2.78 9.30
CA SER A 242 8.89 -2.75 8.30
C SER A 242 9.06 -1.35 7.69
N ASP A 243 10.25 -1.09 7.17
CA ASP A 243 10.54 0.14 6.44
C ASP A 243 9.66 0.28 5.20
N VAL A 244 9.33 1.52 4.86
CA VAL A 244 8.45 1.87 3.74
C VAL A 244 9.29 2.05 2.48
N PRO A 245 9.08 1.27 1.40
CA PRO A 245 9.87 1.40 0.17
C PRO A 245 9.81 2.81 -0.43
N GLY A 246 10.97 3.34 -0.81
CA GLY A 246 11.05 4.69 -1.41
C GLY A 246 10.90 5.85 -0.42
N VAL A 247 10.91 5.58 0.88
CA VAL A 247 10.83 6.59 1.96
C VAL A 247 12.13 6.61 2.77
N THR A 248 12.61 7.80 3.13
CA THR A 248 13.75 7.96 4.04
C THR A 248 13.28 7.76 5.49
N MET A 249 13.77 6.71 6.15
CA MET A 249 13.38 6.37 7.52
C MET A 249 14.31 7.06 8.54
N ALA A 250 13.73 7.81 9.48
CA ALA A 250 14.41 8.35 10.65
C ALA A 250 13.82 7.71 11.92
N ARG A 251 14.53 6.72 12.47
CA ARG A 251 14.12 5.98 13.67
C ARG A 251 14.58 6.73 14.92
N ILE A 252 13.67 7.01 15.83
CA ILE A 252 13.91 7.75 17.08
C ILE A 252 13.24 7.04 18.25
N GLU A 253 13.53 7.47 19.48
CA GLU A 253 12.83 7.00 20.68
C GLU A 253 12.00 8.10 21.33
N SER A 254 12.58 9.28 21.58
CA SER A 254 11.95 10.32 22.41
C SER A 254 11.29 11.45 21.62
N ALA A 255 10.38 12.20 22.24
CA ALA A 255 9.77 13.40 21.66
C ALA A 255 10.80 14.46 21.23
N ARG A 256 11.89 14.60 21.99
CA ARG A 256 12.98 15.55 21.68
C ARG A 256 13.77 15.12 20.45
N GLU A 257 14.08 13.83 20.33
CA GLU A 257 14.72 13.29 19.13
C GLU A 257 13.82 13.39 17.91
N MET A 258 12.52 13.11 18.07
CA MET A 258 11.53 13.29 17.01
C MET A 258 11.51 14.74 16.51
N LEU A 259 11.49 15.71 17.42
CA LEU A 259 11.55 17.13 17.05
C LEU A 259 12.85 17.47 16.30
N ALA A 260 14.00 17.06 16.82
CA ALA A 260 15.30 17.32 16.20
C ALA A 260 15.38 16.72 14.78
N ALA A 261 14.87 15.50 14.59
CA ALA A 261 14.80 14.87 13.28
C ALA A 261 13.86 15.62 12.33
N CYS A 262 12.69 16.09 12.80
CA CYS A 262 11.79 16.92 11.98
C CYS A 262 12.45 18.24 11.57
N GLN A 263 13.15 18.90 12.47
CA GLN A 263 13.87 20.15 12.18
C GLN A 263 15.02 19.94 11.19
N THR A 264 15.73 18.80 11.29
CA THR A 264 16.81 18.43 10.36
C THR A 264 16.28 18.17 8.95
N ALA A 265 15.07 17.64 8.84
CA ALA A 265 14.43 17.36 7.55
C ALA A 265 13.82 18.61 6.87
N LEU A 266 13.80 19.77 7.53
CA LEU A 266 13.40 21.03 6.91
C LEU A 266 14.51 21.56 5.98
N PRO A 267 14.16 22.33 4.92
CA PRO A 267 12.81 22.73 4.53
C PRO A 267 12.01 21.61 3.83
N ALA A 268 10.69 21.62 3.99
CA ALA A 268 9.76 20.70 3.35
C ALA A 268 8.49 21.44 2.91
N ASP A 269 7.73 20.88 1.98
CA ASP A 269 6.45 21.43 1.52
C ASP A 269 5.30 20.98 2.43
N ILE A 270 5.39 19.75 2.95
CA ILE A 270 4.31 19.10 3.70
C ILE A 270 4.86 18.60 5.04
N PHE A 271 4.15 18.86 6.14
CA PHE A 271 4.40 18.24 7.44
C PHE A 271 3.13 17.61 7.99
N ILE A 272 3.18 16.34 8.37
CA ILE A 272 2.04 15.59 8.90
C ILE A 272 2.40 14.99 10.27
N ALA A 273 1.83 15.55 11.33
CA ALA A 273 2.03 15.10 12.71
C ALA A 273 1.03 14.00 13.09
N VAL A 274 1.39 12.73 12.84
CA VAL A 274 0.54 11.55 13.16
C VAL A 274 1.03 10.81 14.41
N ALA A 275 2.28 11.02 14.83
CA ALA A 275 2.85 10.33 15.98
C ALA A 275 2.08 10.60 17.28
N ALA A 276 1.98 9.58 18.13
CA ALA A 276 1.43 9.69 19.48
C ALA A 276 2.56 10.08 20.45
N VAL A 277 2.93 11.36 20.40
CA VAL A 277 3.97 11.95 21.25
C VAL A 277 3.47 12.02 22.70
N ALA A 278 4.30 11.61 23.66
CA ALA A 278 3.98 11.75 25.08
C ALA A 278 4.05 13.23 25.49
N ASP A 279 2.98 13.75 26.12
CA ASP A 279 2.91 15.16 26.55
C ASP A 279 3.91 15.49 27.67
N TRP A 280 4.29 14.49 28.47
CA TRP A 280 5.18 14.64 29.61
C TRP A 280 6.35 13.68 29.51
N ARG A 281 7.50 14.08 30.07
CA ARG A 281 8.68 13.23 30.25
C ARG A 281 9.23 13.38 31.68
N PRO A 282 10.06 12.43 32.15
CA PRO A 282 10.83 12.62 33.38
C PRO A 282 11.73 13.86 33.30
N GLU A 283 11.80 14.62 34.38
CA GLU A 283 12.71 15.77 34.50
C GLU A 283 14.17 15.33 34.37
N THR A 284 14.53 14.23 35.02
CA THR A 284 15.86 13.61 34.99
C THR A 284 15.74 12.14 34.56
N LYS A 285 16.49 11.76 33.52
CA LYS A 285 16.70 10.36 33.15
C LYS A 285 17.73 9.75 34.09
N ALA A 286 17.40 8.65 34.76
CA ALA A 286 18.36 7.94 35.59
C ALA A 286 19.28 7.05 34.72
N ASP A 287 20.60 7.07 34.99
CA ASP A 287 21.57 6.22 34.28
C ASP A 287 21.54 4.76 34.75
N VAL A 288 20.93 4.50 35.92
CA VAL A 288 20.81 3.16 36.51
C VAL A 288 19.36 2.85 36.86
N LYS A 289 19.04 1.56 36.88
CA LYS A 289 17.71 1.06 37.28
C LYS A 289 17.30 1.62 38.63
N LEU A 290 16.17 2.34 38.66
CA LEU A 290 15.64 2.90 39.90
C LEU A 290 15.12 1.78 40.81
N LYS A 291 15.55 1.78 42.08
CA LYS A 291 15.05 0.89 43.13
C LYS A 291 13.70 1.40 43.64
N LEU A 292 12.63 1.02 42.93
CA LEU A 292 11.25 1.45 43.26
C LEU A 292 10.58 0.61 44.38
N LYS A 293 11.30 -0.32 45.01
CA LYS A 293 10.83 -1.11 46.15
C LYS A 293 11.87 -1.02 47.27
N GLY A 294 11.46 -0.54 48.45
CA GLY A 294 12.34 -0.43 49.61
C GLY A 294 11.79 0.43 50.75
N ASP A 295 11.06 1.50 50.44
CA ASP A 295 10.41 2.37 51.42
C ASP A 295 8.88 2.23 51.41
N ALA A 296 8.25 2.50 52.56
CA ALA A 296 6.79 2.44 52.74
C ALA A 296 5.99 3.48 51.92
N LYS A 297 6.68 4.33 51.12
CA LYS A 297 6.08 5.30 50.20
C LYS A 297 6.58 5.07 48.78
N ALA A 298 5.68 5.15 47.81
CA ALA A 298 6.03 5.12 46.40
C ALA A 298 7.00 6.29 46.10
N PRO A 299 8.07 6.06 45.31
CA PRO A 299 8.99 7.12 44.91
C PRO A 299 8.26 8.18 44.08
N ALA A 300 8.41 9.44 44.46
CA ALA A 300 7.90 10.57 43.69
C ALA A 300 8.73 10.75 42.40
N MET A 301 8.06 11.08 41.31
CA MET A 301 8.70 11.34 40.02
C MET A 301 8.24 12.69 39.50
N ASN A 302 9.20 13.59 39.26
CA ASN A 302 8.92 14.88 38.64
C ASN A 302 8.81 14.70 37.13
N LEU A 303 7.72 15.22 36.57
CA LEU A 303 7.48 15.27 35.13
C LEU A 303 7.57 16.71 34.64
N VAL A 304 8.10 16.87 33.44
CA VAL A 304 8.16 18.15 32.72
C VAL A 304 7.55 17.97 31.34
N GLU A 305 6.91 19.02 30.83
CA GLU A 305 6.22 18.98 29.54
C GLU A 305 7.20 18.76 28.38
N ASN A 306 6.79 17.96 27.40
CA ASN A 306 7.51 17.74 26.16
C ASN A 306 7.33 18.90 25.18
N PRO A 307 8.31 19.11 24.27
CA PRO A 307 8.16 20.14 23.27
C PRO A 307 7.02 19.78 22.32
N ASP A 308 6.21 20.78 21.98
CA ASP A 308 5.11 20.63 21.04
C ASP A 308 5.63 20.62 19.61
N ILE A 309 5.85 19.41 19.07
CA ILE A 309 6.45 19.23 17.73
C ILE A 309 5.62 19.92 16.65
N LEU A 310 4.29 19.77 16.70
CA LEU A 310 3.39 20.36 15.71
C LEU A 310 3.46 21.89 15.74
N ALA A 311 3.33 22.50 16.91
CA ALA A 311 3.41 23.96 17.02
C ALA A 311 4.80 24.48 16.66
N THR A 312 5.87 23.76 17.03
CA THR A 312 7.25 24.16 16.72
C THR A 312 7.50 24.19 15.21
N ILE A 313 7.06 23.17 14.47
CA ILE A 313 7.20 23.14 13.01
C ILE A 313 6.26 24.16 12.33
N ALA A 314 5.05 24.33 12.83
CA ALA A 314 4.12 25.35 12.34
C ALA A 314 4.62 26.79 12.50
N GLN A 315 5.58 27.01 13.41
CA GLN A 315 6.18 28.31 13.71
C GLN A 315 7.65 28.40 13.28
N ALA A 316 8.12 27.52 12.40
CA ALA A 316 9.51 27.48 11.92
C ALA A 316 9.92 28.67 11.00
N GLY A 317 9.18 29.77 11.04
CA GLY A 317 9.45 31.00 10.30
C GLY A 317 9.54 30.75 8.79
N PRO A 318 10.64 31.17 8.12
CA PRO A 318 10.80 30.99 6.68
C PRO A 318 10.92 29.53 6.24
N ASN A 319 11.21 28.62 7.18
CA ASN A 319 11.29 27.17 6.93
C ASN A 319 9.99 26.44 7.29
N ARG A 320 8.91 27.16 7.66
CA ARG A 320 7.60 26.54 7.89
C ARG A 320 7.14 25.85 6.59
N PRO A 321 6.72 24.58 6.66
CA PRO A 321 6.09 23.91 5.52
C PRO A 321 4.88 24.69 5.00
N GLU A 322 4.64 24.60 3.69
CA GLU A 322 3.49 25.22 3.04
C GLU A 322 2.19 24.65 3.61
N LEU A 323 2.14 23.32 3.79
CA LEU A 323 1.01 22.62 4.39
C LEU A 323 1.41 21.86 5.67
N VAL A 324 0.85 22.28 6.80
CA VAL A 324 1.04 21.68 8.13
C VAL A 324 -0.25 21.01 8.57
N ILE A 325 -0.20 19.70 8.81
CA ILE A 325 -1.36 18.86 9.14
C ILE A 325 -1.16 18.23 10.52
N GLY A 326 -2.07 18.52 11.45
CA GLY A 326 -2.11 17.87 12.76
C GLY A 326 -3.07 16.68 12.78
N PHE A 327 -2.86 15.74 13.69
CA PHE A 327 -3.86 14.70 14.02
C PHE A 327 -4.46 14.95 15.40
N ALA A 328 -5.75 14.63 15.56
CA ALA A 328 -6.45 14.64 16.83
C ALA A 328 -7.18 13.30 17.03
N ALA A 329 -7.24 12.85 18.27
CA ALA A 329 -8.01 11.68 18.67
C ALA A 329 -8.91 12.15 19.83
N GLU A 330 -10.21 12.20 19.59
CA GLU A 330 -11.18 12.71 20.55
C GLU A 330 -12.32 11.71 20.71
N THR A 331 -12.95 11.68 21.89
CA THR A 331 -14.07 10.76 22.20
C THR A 331 -15.44 11.45 22.18
N HIS A 332 -15.46 12.78 22.11
CA HIS A 332 -16.65 13.63 22.08
C HIS A 332 -16.30 14.99 21.47
N ASP A 333 -17.29 15.72 20.96
CA ASP A 333 -17.15 17.08 20.42
C ASP A 333 -15.96 17.27 19.44
N VAL A 334 -15.73 16.24 18.60
CA VAL A 334 -14.56 16.09 17.71
C VAL A 334 -14.28 17.36 16.89
N LEU A 335 -15.32 17.97 16.30
CA LEU A 335 -15.19 19.17 15.48
C LEU A 335 -14.70 20.38 16.29
N ALA A 336 -15.21 20.58 17.50
CA ALA A 336 -14.87 21.72 18.34
C ALA A 336 -13.41 21.64 18.80
N TYR A 337 -12.98 20.47 19.30
CA TYR A 337 -11.61 20.24 19.72
C TYR A 337 -10.62 20.28 18.55
N ALA A 338 -10.96 19.69 17.40
CA ALA A 338 -10.13 19.76 16.21
C ALA A 338 -9.94 21.20 15.71
N SER A 339 -11.02 21.99 15.70
CA SER A 339 -10.97 23.41 15.32
C SER A 339 -10.13 24.24 16.28
N ALA A 340 -10.29 24.02 17.60
CA ALA A 340 -9.48 24.68 18.62
C ALA A 340 -8.00 24.30 18.52
N LYS A 341 -7.70 23.01 18.29
CA LYS A 341 -6.33 22.51 18.10
C LYS A 341 -5.67 23.14 16.88
N ARG A 342 -6.39 23.24 15.76
CA ARG A 342 -5.92 23.88 14.52
C ARG A 342 -5.44 25.31 14.77
N ALA A 343 -6.30 26.11 15.39
CA ALA A 343 -5.99 27.50 15.73
C ALA A 343 -4.86 27.60 16.75
N LYS A 344 -4.91 26.82 17.84
CA LYS A 344 -3.90 26.85 18.92
C LYS A 344 -2.50 26.45 18.43
N LYS A 345 -2.42 25.44 17.56
CA LYS A 345 -1.14 24.87 17.09
C LYS A 345 -0.63 25.55 15.81
N GLY A 346 -1.45 26.37 15.15
CA GLY A 346 -1.08 27.06 13.92
C GLY A 346 -0.96 26.14 12.70
N CYS A 347 -1.60 24.97 12.72
CA CYS A 347 -1.63 24.07 11.57
C CYS A 347 -2.76 24.44 10.61
N ASP A 348 -2.56 24.13 9.34
CA ASP A 348 -3.50 24.47 8.28
C ASP A 348 -4.72 23.54 8.37
N TRP A 349 -4.46 22.24 8.55
CA TRP A 349 -5.48 21.18 8.66
C TRP A 349 -5.33 20.39 9.96
N VAL A 350 -6.45 19.83 10.43
CA VAL A 350 -6.48 18.80 11.47
C VAL A 350 -7.29 17.60 10.98
N VAL A 351 -6.67 16.43 11.03
CA VAL A 351 -7.31 15.14 10.79
C VAL A 351 -7.75 14.58 12.14
N ALA A 352 -9.05 14.63 12.41
CA ALA A 352 -9.62 14.23 13.69
C ALA A 352 -10.29 12.87 13.59
N ASN A 353 -9.95 11.98 14.51
CA ASN A 353 -10.51 10.65 14.61
C ASN A 353 -11.44 10.60 15.82
N ASP A 354 -12.62 10.02 15.65
CA ASP A 354 -13.44 9.63 16.79
C ASP A 354 -12.90 8.30 17.33
N VAL A 355 -12.36 8.34 18.55
CA VAL A 355 -11.81 7.16 19.24
C VAL A 355 -12.72 6.64 20.34
N SER A 356 -14.03 6.93 20.29
CA SER A 356 -15.01 6.26 21.13
C SER A 356 -15.11 4.75 20.75
N GLY A 357 -14.20 3.92 21.26
CA GLY A 357 -14.11 2.48 20.96
C GLY A 357 -12.66 1.96 20.90
N ASP A 358 -12.44 0.72 20.41
CA ASP A 358 -11.11 0.09 20.28
C ASP A 358 -10.37 0.52 18.97
N VAL A 359 -10.38 1.82 18.69
CA VAL A 359 -9.84 2.40 17.44
C VAL A 359 -8.32 2.59 17.51
N MET A 360 -7.75 2.62 18.72
CA MET A 360 -6.30 2.77 18.99
C MET A 360 -5.50 1.48 18.74
N GLY A 361 -5.70 0.89 17.55
CA GLY A 361 -5.11 -0.39 17.14
C GLY A 361 -5.79 -1.03 15.93
N GLY A 362 -7.06 -0.72 15.69
CA GLY A 362 -7.89 -1.28 14.62
C GLY A 362 -7.44 -0.97 13.18
N GLU A 363 -8.00 -1.71 12.22
CA GLU A 363 -7.70 -1.59 10.78
C GLU A 363 -8.53 -0.51 10.07
N SER A 364 -9.68 -0.12 10.63
CA SER A 364 -10.59 0.90 10.12
C SER A 364 -10.66 2.13 11.04
N ASN A 365 -11.06 3.27 10.47
CA ASN A 365 -11.20 4.52 11.22
C ASN A 365 -12.24 5.44 10.54
N GLN A 366 -12.99 6.21 11.32
CA GLN A 366 -13.84 7.28 10.83
C GLN A 366 -13.16 8.62 11.11
N ILE A 367 -13.05 9.46 10.09
CA ILE A 367 -12.21 10.66 10.16
C ILE A 367 -12.98 11.90 9.71
N MET A 368 -12.71 13.01 10.39
CA MET A 368 -13.12 14.34 9.97
C MET A 368 -11.87 15.17 9.63
N LEU A 369 -11.80 15.67 8.40
CA LEU A 369 -10.80 16.65 7.99
C LEU A 369 -11.34 18.05 8.28
N VAL A 370 -10.63 18.81 9.11
CA VAL A 370 -10.98 20.19 9.49
C VAL A 370 -9.96 21.16 8.91
N THR A 371 -10.43 22.15 8.16
CA THR A 371 -9.62 23.18 7.48
C THR A 371 -10.08 24.59 7.87
N ALA A 372 -9.54 25.63 7.22
CA ALA A 372 -10.00 27.02 7.41
C ALA A 372 -11.42 27.25 6.90
N ASP A 373 -11.77 26.57 5.82
CA ASP A 373 -13.03 26.80 5.09
C ASP A 373 -14.18 25.92 5.61
N GLY A 374 -13.90 24.97 6.50
CA GLY A 374 -14.92 24.11 7.10
C GLY A 374 -14.39 22.74 7.50
N HIS A 375 -15.26 21.73 7.42
CA HIS A 375 -14.90 20.35 7.70
C HIS A 375 -15.53 19.39 6.68
N GLN A 376 -14.91 18.23 6.51
CA GLN A 376 -15.41 17.13 5.69
C GLN A 376 -15.38 15.84 6.50
N SER A 377 -16.51 15.15 6.59
CA SER A 377 -16.61 13.84 7.23
C SER A 377 -16.36 12.73 6.21
N TRP A 378 -15.46 11.82 6.52
CA TRP A 378 -15.18 10.64 5.72
C TRP A 378 -15.78 9.41 6.38
N PRO A 379 -16.45 8.52 5.62
CA PRO A 379 -16.98 7.27 6.16
C PRO A 379 -15.85 6.38 6.67
N GLU A 380 -16.21 5.45 7.56
CA GLU A 380 -15.28 4.44 8.06
C GLU A 380 -14.62 3.68 6.91
N ALA A 381 -13.29 3.64 6.91
CA ALA A 381 -12.51 2.99 5.88
C ALA A 381 -11.20 2.43 6.44
N PRO A 382 -10.57 1.45 5.76
CA PRO A 382 -9.23 1.00 6.10
C PRO A 382 -8.21 2.14 6.10
N LYS A 383 -7.21 2.08 6.98
CA LYS A 383 -6.16 3.11 7.12
C LYS A 383 -5.46 3.48 5.80
N ALA A 384 -5.26 2.50 4.91
CA ALA A 384 -4.68 2.72 3.58
C ALA A 384 -5.58 3.57 2.67
N GLN A 385 -6.91 3.35 2.72
CA GLN A 385 -7.85 4.16 1.93
C GLN A 385 -7.95 5.59 2.46
N ILE A 386 -7.91 5.74 3.79
CA ILE A 386 -7.85 7.05 4.44
C ILE A 386 -6.58 7.79 4.03
N ALA A 387 -5.43 7.12 4.05
CA ALA A 387 -4.17 7.70 3.62
C ALA A 387 -4.25 8.16 2.15
N ALA A 388 -4.79 7.34 1.25
CA ALA A 388 -4.98 7.70 -0.15
C ALA A 388 -5.92 8.91 -0.32
N ARG A 389 -7.02 8.98 0.44
CA ARG A 389 -7.94 10.14 0.43
C ARG A 389 -7.26 11.42 0.93
N LEU A 390 -6.51 11.34 2.02
CA LEU A 390 -5.75 12.47 2.55
C LEU A 390 -4.72 12.96 1.53
N VAL A 391 -3.96 12.05 0.92
CA VAL A 391 -2.97 12.41 -0.11
C VAL A 391 -3.63 12.99 -1.36
N GLY A 392 -4.83 12.53 -1.73
CA GLY A 392 -5.65 13.16 -2.77
C GLY A 392 -6.00 14.61 -2.44
N ALA A 393 -6.49 14.88 -1.22
CA ALA A 393 -6.77 16.24 -0.78
C ALA A 393 -5.52 17.13 -0.76
N ILE A 394 -4.38 16.60 -0.29
CA ILE A 394 -3.09 17.29 -0.32
C ILE A 394 -2.69 17.62 -1.76
N ALA A 395 -2.80 16.67 -2.69
CA ALA A 395 -2.52 16.89 -4.09
C ALA A 395 -3.38 18.01 -4.69
N ASP A 396 -4.67 18.06 -4.34
CA ASP A 396 -5.56 19.11 -4.84
C ASP A 396 -5.23 20.50 -4.25
N HIS A 397 -4.74 20.55 -3.00
CA HIS A 397 -4.24 21.79 -2.40
C HIS A 397 -3.07 22.42 -3.17
N PHE A 398 -2.13 21.61 -3.67
CA PHE A 398 -0.97 22.10 -4.44
C PHE A 398 -1.25 22.32 -5.93
N LYS A 399 -2.44 21.97 -6.43
CA LYS A 399 -2.88 22.30 -7.80
C LYS A 399 -3.56 23.67 -7.89
N ALA A 400 -4.18 24.10 -6.80
CA ALA A 400 -4.83 25.40 -6.66
C ALA A 400 -3.78 26.49 -6.44
#